data_AF-A0A7S3F886-F1
#
_entry.id   AF-A0A7S3F886-F1
#
_cell.length_a   1.000
_cell.length_b   1.000
_cell.length_c   1.000
_cell.angle_alpha   90.00
_cell.angle_beta   90.00
_cell.angle_gamma   90.00
#
_symmetry.space_group_name_H-M   'P 1'
#
loop_
_entity.id
_entity.type
_entity.pdbx_description
1 polymer ?
#
loop_
_entity_poly.entity_id
_entity_poly.type
_entity_poly.pdbx_seq_one_letter_code
_entity_poly.pdbx_strand_id
1 'polypeptide(L)'
;RTWWVDQRLSWDPADYGNITTTLYLAEALNTPEESEIWLPDMQPYNTMEGTIRTLEPAAARGDSAGRIFWSRPGILDVMCKFSGLVAFPYDRLKCTVEFGGWSMSDGFQ
;
A
#
# COMPACT_ATOMS: atom_id res chain seq x y z
N ARG A 1 3.72 -3.77 -1.55
CA ARG A 1 3.29 -3.79 -2.98
C ARG A 1 1.82 -4.16 -3.00
N THR A 2 1.04 -3.50 -3.83
CA THR A 2 -0.41 -3.64 -3.86
C THR A 2 -0.91 -3.76 -5.29
N TRP A 3 -1.95 -4.58 -5.49
CA TRP A 3 -2.60 -4.81 -6.76
C TRP A 3 -4.11 -4.83 -6.54
N TRP A 4 -4.85 -4.12 -7.37
CA TRP A 4 -6.30 -4.16 -7.39
C TRP A 4 -6.81 -3.89 -8.80
N VAL A 5 -8.12 -4.02 -8.99
CA VAL A 5 -8.80 -3.71 -10.25
C VAL A 5 -9.85 -2.64 -9.97
N ASP A 6 -9.76 -1.52 -10.68
CA ASP A 6 -10.77 -0.47 -10.68
C ASP A 6 -11.39 -0.36 -12.07
N GLN A 7 -12.62 -0.88 -12.22
CA GLN A 7 -13.32 -0.89 -13.50
C GLN A 7 -13.61 0.51 -14.05
N ARG A 8 -13.68 1.52 -13.18
CA ARG A 8 -13.89 2.93 -13.58
C ARG A 8 -12.69 3.52 -14.32
N LEU A 9 -11.52 2.89 -14.17
CA LEU A 9 -10.27 3.27 -14.83
C LEU A 9 -9.97 2.37 -16.05
N SER A 10 -10.95 1.61 -16.55
CA SER A 10 -10.82 0.87 -17.80
C SER A 10 -11.13 1.76 -19.01
N TRP A 11 -10.45 1.51 -20.13
CA TRP A 11 -10.68 2.24 -21.39
C TRP A 11 -10.40 1.34 -22.59
N ASP A 12 -10.98 1.66 -23.76
CA ASP A 12 -10.60 1.02 -25.02
C ASP A 12 -9.34 1.70 -25.57
N PRO A 13 -8.21 0.98 -25.73
CA PRO A 13 -7.00 1.56 -26.31
C PRO A 13 -7.22 2.20 -27.68
N ALA A 14 -8.19 1.73 -28.48
CA ALA A 14 -8.47 2.27 -29.80
C ALA A 14 -8.88 3.75 -29.77
N ASP A 15 -9.56 4.19 -28.70
CA ASP A 15 -10.01 5.57 -28.51
C ASP A 15 -8.87 6.52 -28.09
N TYR A 16 -7.74 5.97 -27.64
CA TYR A 16 -6.63 6.71 -27.04
C TYR A 16 -5.29 6.39 -27.74
N GLY A 17 -5.31 6.14 -29.05
CA GLY A 17 -4.09 5.94 -29.84
C GLY A 17 -3.31 4.67 -29.49
N ASN A 18 -4.01 3.60 -29.10
CA ASN A 18 -3.47 2.32 -28.63
C ASN A 18 -2.64 2.42 -27.34
N ILE A 19 -2.86 3.45 -26.53
CA ILE A 19 -2.29 3.52 -25.19
C ILE A 19 -2.94 2.43 -24.33
N THR A 20 -2.13 1.54 -23.77
CA THR A 20 -2.57 0.40 -22.95
C THR A 20 -2.13 0.51 -21.49
N THR A 21 -1.29 1.49 -21.16
CA THR A 21 -0.76 1.70 -19.80
C THR A 21 -0.57 3.19 -19.56
N THR A 22 -0.86 3.63 -18.34
CA THR A 22 -0.59 5.00 -17.89
C THR A 22 -0.09 5.00 -16.44
N LEU A 23 0.39 6.16 -15.99
CA LEU A 23 0.74 6.44 -14.61
C LEU A 23 -0.29 7.42 -14.03
N TYR A 24 -0.74 7.16 -12.81
CA TYR A 24 -1.61 8.05 -12.05
C TYR A 24 -0.84 8.67 -10.90
N LEU A 25 -1.15 9.93 -10.60
CA LEU A 25 -0.71 10.58 -9.37
C LEU A 25 -1.40 9.89 -8.19
N ALA A 26 -0.58 9.27 -7.34
CA ALA A 26 -1.00 8.45 -6.21
C ALA A 26 -0.33 8.97 -4.94
N GLU A 27 -0.90 10.02 -4.38
CA GLU A 27 -0.40 10.69 -3.19
C GLU A 27 -1.16 10.22 -1.95
N ALA A 28 -0.46 9.48 -1.09
CA ALA A 28 -0.99 9.05 0.21
C ALA A 28 -0.82 10.14 1.30
N LEU A 29 -0.64 11.41 0.93
CA LEU A 29 -0.52 12.52 1.88
C LEU A 29 -1.86 12.81 2.57
N ASN A 30 -1.85 13.64 3.61
CA ASN A 30 -2.95 13.84 4.56
C ASN A 30 -4.28 14.36 3.96
N THR A 31 -4.30 14.68 2.67
CA THR A 31 -5.42 15.26 1.93
C THR A 31 -5.82 14.32 0.79
N PRO A 32 -7.01 13.70 0.84
CA PRO A 32 -7.52 12.82 -0.23
C PRO A 32 -7.61 13.49 -1.60
N GLU A 33 -7.61 14.82 -1.62
CA GLU A 33 -7.76 15.67 -2.81
C GLU A 33 -6.53 15.66 -3.73
N GLU A 34 -5.39 15.13 -3.26
CA GLU A 34 -4.13 15.10 -4.03
C GLU A 34 -3.96 13.82 -4.88
N SER A 35 -4.79 12.79 -4.67
CA SER A 35 -4.76 11.54 -5.45
C SER A 35 -5.78 11.54 -6.59
N GLU A 36 -5.35 11.15 -7.79
CA GLU A 36 -6.23 11.02 -8.97
C GLU A 36 -7.11 9.76 -8.91
N ILE A 37 -6.67 8.77 -8.13
CA ILE A 37 -7.33 7.46 -8.03
C ILE A 37 -7.53 7.09 -6.57
N TRP A 38 -8.47 6.18 -6.33
CA TRP A 38 -8.59 5.54 -5.03
C TRP A 38 -7.33 4.74 -4.70
N LEU A 39 -6.83 4.88 -3.47
CA LEU A 39 -5.69 4.14 -2.95
C LEU A 39 -6.11 3.30 -1.75
N PRO A 40 -5.62 2.05 -1.62
CA PRO A 40 -5.85 1.25 -0.43
C PRO A 40 -5.10 1.86 0.76
N ASP A 41 -5.76 1.96 1.90
CA ASP A 41 -5.24 2.51 3.16
C ASP A 41 -4.54 1.45 4.03
N MET A 42 -3.88 0.48 3.40
CA MET A 42 -3.21 -0.62 4.10
C MET A 42 -1.97 -0.13 4.84
N GLN A 43 -1.95 -0.32 6.16
CA GLN A 43 -0.82 -0.02 7.03
C GLN A 43 -0.60 -1.15 8.06
N PRO A 44 0.63 -1.31 8.57
CA PRO A 44 0.84 -2.20 9.70
C PRO A 44 0.15 -1.63 10.96
N TYR A 45 -0.61 -2.45 11.69
CA TYR A 45 -1.26 -2.03 12.94
C TYR A 45 -0.23 -1.79 14.06
N ASN A 46 0.86 -2.54 14.04
CA ASN A 46 1.97 -2.37 14.96
C ASN A 46 3.05 -1.42 14.41
N THR A 47 2.65 -0.38 13.67
CA THR A 47 3.58 0.66 13.18
C THR A 47 4.13 1.48 14.35
N MET A 48 5.43 1.72 14.37
CA MET A 48 6.09 2.60 15.34
C MET A 48 6.10 4.05 14.85
N GLU A 49 6.36 4.24 13.56
CA GLU A 49 6.18 5.50 12.85
C GLU A 49 5.18 5.30 11.70
N GLY A 50 4.35 6.30 11.40
CA GLY A 50 3.32 6.19 10.36
C GLY A 50 3.92 6.08 8.97
N THR A 51 3.34 5.21 8.12
CA THR A 51 3.82 4.94 6.75
C THR A 51 3.83 6.15 5.83
N ILE A 52 3.07 7.21 6.16
CA ILE A 52 3.11 8.50 5.46
C ILE A 52 4.50 9.13 5.56
N ARG A 53 5.19 8.98 6.70
CA ARG A 53 6.54 9.55 6.93
C ARG A 53 7.65 8.64 6.44
N THR A 54 7.46 7.33 6.51
CA THR A 54 8.52 6.35 6.27
C THR A 54 8.55 5.78 4.86
N LEU A 55 7.46 5.93 4.09
CA LEU A 55 7.38 5.53 2.69
C LEU A 55 7.46 6.76 1.78
N GLU A 56 8.20 6.67 0.68
CA GLU A 56 8.29 7.73 -0.31
C GLU A 56 7.03 7.77 -1.20
N PRO A 57 6.65 8.93 -1.74
CA PRO A 57 5.60 9.02 -2.76
C PRO A 57 5.98 8.22 -4.02
N ALA A 58 4.99 7.58 -4.65
CA ALA A 58 5.20 6.85 -5.89
C ALA A 58 3.92 6.83 -6.72
N ALA A 59 4.05 7.04 -8.04
CA ALA A 59 2.93 6.94 -8.97
C ALA A 59 2.38 5.49 -9.03
N ALA A 60 1.08 5.37 -9.29
CA ALA A 60 0.46 4.08 -9.55
C ALA A 60 0.46 3.79 -11.06
N ARG A 61 0.78 2.56 -11.44
CA ARG A 61 0.71 2.12 -12.84
C ARG A 61 -0.62 1.43 -13.07
N GLY A 62 -1.40 1.90 -14.04
CA GLY A 62 -2.62 1.23 -14.49
C GLY A 62 -2.57 0.80 -15.94
N ASP A 63 -3.38 -0.19 -16.29
CA ASP A 63 -3.58 -0.62 -17.68
C ASP A 63 -5.04 -0.46 -18.15
N SER A 64 -5.25 -0.60 -19.46
CA SER A 64 -6.56 -0.41 -20.09
C SER A 64 -7.66 -1.33 -19.56
N ALA A 65 -7.28 -2.44 -18.91
CA ALA A 65 -8.22 -3.35 -18.26
C ALA A 65 -8.58 -2.91 -16.83
N GLY A 66 -8.13 -1.73 -16.38
CA GLY A 66 -8.36 -1.20 -15.05
C GLY A 66 -7.51 -1.87 -13.95
N ARG A 67 -6.48 -2.64 -14.32
CA ARG A 67 -5.59 -3.29 -13.33
C ARG A 67 -4.56 -2.27 -12.86
N ILE A 68 -4.51 -2.04 -11.55
CA ILE A 68 -3.63 -1.06 -10.93
C ILE A 68 -2.56 -1.77 -10.11
N PHE A 69 -1.33 -1.31 -10.27
CA PHE A 69 -0.18 -1.67 -9.45
C PHE A 69 0.38 -0.42 -8.76
N TRP A 70 0.52 -0.50 -7.43
CA TRP A 70 1.11 0.58 -6.65
C TRP A 70 2.08 0.03 -5.61
N SER A 71 3.28 0.63 -5.60
CA SER A 71 4.38 0.23 -4.74
C SER A 71 5.20 1.44 -4.34
N ARG A 72 5.07 1.82 -3.07
CA ARG A 72 5.92 2.84 -2.46
C ARG A 72 7.20 2.21 -1.89
N PRO A 73 8.40 2.72 -2.21
CA PRO A 73 9.62 2.34 -1.54
C PRO A 73 9.70 3.01 -0.15
N GLY A 74 10.44 2.42 0.77
CA GLY A 74 10.68 3.00 2.09
C GLY A 74 10.83 1.96 3.18
N ILE A 75 10.74 2.42 4.42
CA ILE A 75 10.95 1.62 5.62
C ILE A 75 9.61 1.38 6.30
N LEU A 76 9.34 0.12 6.66
CA LEU A 76 8.25 -0.21 7.58
C LEU A 76 8.83 -0.25 8.97
N ASP A 77 8.62 0.83 9.73
CA ASP A 77 9.03 0.89 11.12
C ASP A 77 7.91 0.33 12.01
N VAL A 78 8.17 -0.80 12.65
CA VAL A 78 7.16 -1.58 13.39
C VAL A 78 7.62 -1.91 14.80
N MET A 79 6.73 -1.72 15.76
CA MET A 79 6.91 -2.18 17.12
C MET A 79 6.67 -3.68 17.18
N CYS A 80 7.72 -4.44 17.47
CA CYS A 80 7.63 -5.89 17.48
C CYS A 80 7.71 -6.50 18.88
N LYS A 81 6.72 -7.34 19.22
CA LYS A 81 6.78 -8.21 20.39
C LYS A 81 7.49 -9.51 20.03
N PHE A 82 8.81 -9.54 20.22
CA PHE A 82 9.60 -10.74 19.94
C PHE A 82 9.16 -11.93 20.80
N SER A 83 9.07 -13.09 20.16
CA SER A 83 8.93 -14.39 20.84
C SER A 83 10.24 -15.18 20.73
N GLY A 84 10.52 -16.04 21.72
CA GLY A 84 11.72 -16.87 21.74
C GLY A 84 12.92 -16.29 22.49
N LEU A 85 12.72 -15.29 23.35
CA LEU A 85 13.73 -14.75 24.29
C LEU A 85 13.91 -15.69 25.50
N VAL A 86 14.61 -16.80 25.31
CA VAL A 86 14.76 -17.87 26.33
C VAL A 86 16.19 -18.39 26.50
N ALA A 87 17.09 -18.08 25.58
CA ALA A 87 18.42 -18.66 25.44
C ALA A 87 19.46 -17.65 24.91
N PHE A 88 19.45 -16.42 25.42
CA PHE A 88 20.43 -15.39 25.06
C PHE A 88 21.89 -15.89 25.20
N PRO A 89 22.81 -15.62 24.23
CA PRO A 89 22.64 -14.85 23.00
C PRO A 89 22.23 -15.68 21.76
N TYR A 90 21.84 -16.95 21.94
CA TYR A 90 21.51 -17.90 20.86
C TYR A 90 20.00 -18.02 20.60
N ASP A 91 19.25 -16.99 20.98
CA ASP A 91 17.80 -16.94 20.80
C ASP A 91 17.40 -17.09 19.33
N ARG A 92 16.27 -17.76 19.11
CA ARG A 92 15.57 -17.74 17.82
C ARG A 92 14.38 -16.80 17.94
N LEU A 93 14.59 -15.56 17.52
CA LEU A 93 13.59 -14.52 17.61
C LEU A 93 12.59 -14.62 16.46
N LYS A 94 11.30 -14.53 16.78
CA LYS A 94 10.23 -14.37 15.80
C LYS A 94 9.48 -13.06 16.05
N CYS A 95 9.30 -12.31 14.97
CA CYS A 95 8.57 -11.05 14.92
C CYS A 95 7.36 -11.19 14.01
N THR A 96 6.18 -10.75 14.47
CA THR A 96 4.95 -10.73 13.68
C THR A 96 4.64 -9.28 13.27
N VAL A 97 4.27 -9.09 12.01
CA VAL A 97 3.81 -7.80 11.47
C VAL A 97 2.37 -8.00 10.99
N GLU A 98 1.47 -7.14 11.47
CA GLU A 98 0.02 -7.25 11.22
C GLU A 98 -0.40 -6.12 10.29
N PHE A 99 -0.94 -6.43 9.11
CA PHE A 99 -1.41 -5.43 8.14
C PHE A 99 -2.94 -5.35 8.14
N GLY A 100 -3.49 -4.15 7.99
CA GLY A 100 -4.92 -3.97 7.73
C GLY A 100 -5.26 -2.56 7.24
N GLY A 101 -6.52 -2.39 6.83
CA GLY A 101 -7.10 -1.08 6.48
C GLY A 101 -7.51 -0.32 7.74
N TRP A 102 -7.47 1.01 7.67
CA TRP A 102 -7.81 1.88 8.80
C TRP A 102 -9.26 2.41 8.72
N SER A 103 -9.64 2.92 7.55
CA SER A 103 -10.91 3.55 7.23
C SER A 103 -11.93 2.60 6.61
N MET A 104 -11.45 1.58 5.88
CA MET A 104 -12.28 0.59 5.21
C MET A 104 -12.10 -0.77 5.90
N SER A 105 -12.66 -0.92 7.10
CA SER A 105 -12.78 -2.22 7.74
C SER A 105 -14.09 -2.89 7.31
N ASP A 106 -14.00 -4.15 6.87
CA ASP A 106 -15.16 -5.03 6.76
C ASP A 106 -15.55 -5.47 8.18
N GLY A 107 -16.21 -4.57 8.92
CA GLY A 107 -17.08 -4.92 10.05
C GLY A 107 -16.51 -5.72 11.24
N PHE A 108 -15.22 -5.61 11.59
CA PHE A 108 -14.68 -6.19 12.83
C PHE A 108 -13.82 -5.18 13.61
N GLN A 109 -14.49 -4.18 14.20
CA GLN A 109 -14.06 -3.56 15.45
C GLN A 109 -15.03 -3.97 16.56
#